data_AF-A0A3M1TIN1-F1
#
_entry.id   AF-A0A3M1TIN1-F1
#
_cell.length_a   1.000
_cell.length_b   1.000
_cell.length_c   1.000
_cell.angle_alpha   90.00
_cell.angle_beta   90.00
_cell.angle_gamma   90.00
#
_symmetry.space_group_name_H-M   'P 1'
#
loop_
_entity.id
_entity.type
_entity.pdbx_description
1 polymer ?
#
loop_
_entity_poly.entity_id
_entity_poly.type
_entity_poly.pdbx_seq_one_letter_code
_entity_poly.pdbx_strand_id
1 'polypeptide(L)'
;LGLENFDATGKWRVTYGKQPIDPSGVMKSGEVFAGPAELRRILLNKRELFAKNFSRKMLSYALGRSIRFKDSPTIAHLQQTLLETDFNSTRFILELVSSYPFRYKKSDTQDVPRKPKKS
;
A
#
# COMPACT_ATOMS: atom_id res chain seq x y z
N LEU A 1 8.14 -5.33 16.91
CA LEU A 1 7.04 -5.50 15.92
C LEU A 1 7.49 -6.18 14.64
N GLY A 2 6.56 -6.81 13.93
CA GLY A 2 6.81 -7.83 12.88
C GLY A 2 7.64 -7.46 11.67
N LEU A 3 8.06 -6.21 11.49
CA LEU A 3 9.00 -5.79 10.44
C LEU A 3 10.24 -5.09 11.00
N GLU A 4 10.46 -5.09 12.32
CA GLU A 4 11.56 -4.35 12.95
C GLU A 4 12.95 -4.85 12.56
N ASN A 5 13.06 -6.06 12.04
CA ASN A 5 14.29 -6.54 11.44
C ASN A 5 14.68 -5.73 10.20
N PHE A 6 13.76 -5.06 9.52
CA PHE A 6 14.07 -4.20 8.38
C PHE A 6 14.37 -2.78 8.86
N ASP A 7 15.49 -2.21 8.42
CA ASP A 7 15.72 -0.76 8.56
C ASP A 7 14.97 0.06 7.51
N ALA A 8 15.12 1.38 7.57
CA ALA A 8 14.46 2.31 6.64
C ALA A 8 14.88 2.10 5.16
N THR A 9 16.00 1.43 4.90
CA THR A 9 16.48 1.08 3.55
C THR A 9 16.07 -0.34 3.13
N GLY A 10 15.45 -1.11 4.03
CA GLY A 10 15.08 -2.51 3.80
C GLY A 10 16.20 -3.51 4.13
N LYS A 11 17.29 -3.10 4.78
CA LYS A 11 18.35 -4.02 5.21
C LYS A 11 17.88 -4.84 6.41
N TRP A 12 18.14 -6.15 6.37
CA TRP A 12 17.89 -7.04 7.49
C TRP A 12 18.87 -6.81 8.64
N ARG A 13 18.34 -6.81 9.88
CA ARG A 13 19.07 -6.63 11.13
C ARG A 13 18.52 -7.56 12.20
N VAL A 14 19.41 -7.96 13.10
CA VAL A 14 19.10 -8.78 14.28
C VAL A 14 19.29 -8.02 15.59
N THR A 15 19.94 -6.86 15.56
CA THR A 15 20.15 -6.00 16.73
C THR A 15 19.90 -4.52 16.41
N TYR A 16 19.47 -3.76 17.42
CA TYR A 16 19.61 -2.30 17.50
C TYR A 16 20.84 -1.98 18.35
N GLY A 17 21.97 -1.70 17.71
CA GLY A 17 23.24 -1.55 18.40
C GLY A 17 23.62 -2.85 19.11
N LYS A 18 23.62 -2.84 20.46
CA LYS A 18 23.91 -4.01 21.30
C LYS A 18 22.66 -4.80 21.72
N GLN A 19 21.46 -4.27 21.49
CA GLN A 19 20.21 -4.90 21.93
C GLN A 19 19.63 -5.81 20.84
N PRO A 20 19.19 -7.05 21.14
CA PRO A 20 18.51 -7.89 20.17
C PRO A 20 17.16 -7.30 19.77
N ILE A 21 16.77 -7.50 18.51
CA ILE A 21 15.45 -7.11 18.00
C ILE A 21 14.44 -8.19 18.38
N ASP A 22 13.30 -7.77 18.94
CA ASP A 22 12.13 -8.61 19.13
C ASP A 22 11.05 -8.25 18.08
N PRO A 23 10.95 -9.02 17.00
CA PRO A 23 9.96 -8.77 15.97
C PRO A 23 8.60 -9.40 16.30
N SER A 24 8.36 -9.93 17.50
CA SER A 24 7.08 -10.53 17.86
C SER A 24 5.96 -9.49 18.02
N GLY A 25 4.72 -9.98 18.06
CA GLY A 25 3.54 -9.15 18.32
C GLY A 25 2.22 -9.90 18.24
N VAL A 26 1.14 -9.17 18.56
CA VAL A 26 -0.24 -9.67 18.55
C VAL A 26 -1.09 -8.81 17.62
N MET A 27 -1.80 -9.46 16.70
CA MET A 27 -2.75 -8.80 15.81
C MET A 27 -3.99 -8.35 16.59
N LYS A 28 -4.74 -7.37 16.05
CA LYS A 28 -6.05 -6.98 16.62
C LYS A 28 -7.07 -8.12 16.67
N SER A 29 -6.88 -9.16 15.84
CA SER A 29 -7.66 -10.39 15.84
C SER A 29 -7.27 -11.38 16.95
N GLY A 30 -6.19 -11.12 17.70
CA GLY A 30 -5.63 -12.03 18.72
C GLY A 30 -4.56 -12.99 18.18
N GLU A 31 -4.34 -13.05 16.86
CA GLU A 31 -3.29 -13.90 16.26
C GLU A 31 -1.90 -13.40 16.65
N VAL A 32 -1.07 -14.28 17.20
CA VAL A 32 0.32 -13.98 17.61
C VAL A 32 1.28 -14.33 16.46
N PHE A 33 2.36 -13.57 16.33
CA PHE A 33 3.46 -13.88 15.44
C PHE A 33 4.81 -13.63 16.14
N ALA A 34 5.81 -14.44 15.82
CA ALA A 34 7.18 -14.31 16.32
C ALA A 34 8.08 -13.48 15.39
N GLY A 35 7.63 -13.12 14.18
CA GLY A 35 8.41 -12.31 13.27
C GLY A 35 7.81 -12.16 11.87
N PRO A 36 8.57 -11.63 10.90
CA PRO A 36 8.08 -11.24 9.58
C PRO A 36 7.49 -12.40 8.76
N ALA A 37 8.06 -13.60 8.86
CA ALA A 37 7.58 -14.78 8.14
C ALA A 37 6.19 -15.22 8.61
N GLU A 38 5.97 -15.26 9.92
CA GLU A 38 4.66 -15.59 10.49
C GLU A 38 3.64 -14.48 10.28
N LEU A 39 4.06 -13.23 10.40
CA LEU A 39 3.22 -12.08 10.05
C LEU A 39 2.77 -12.18 8.59
N ARG A 40 3.66 -12.50 7.65
CA ARG A 40 3.31 -12.74 6.24
C ARG A 40 2.26 -13.83 6.12
N ARG A 41 2.42 -14.97 6.80
CA ARG A 41 1.43 -16.07 6.78
C ARG A 41 0.05 -15.61 7.26
N ILE A 42 -0.03 -14.85 8.35
CA ILE A 42 -1.30 -14.30 8.85
C ILE A 42 -1.93 -13.36 7.81
N LEU A 43 -1.15 -12.47 7.20
CA LEU A 43 -1.65 -11.56 6.16
C LEU A 43 -2.13 -12.32 4.93
N LEU A 44 -1.46 -13.42 4.58
CA LEU A 44 -1.87 -14.33 3.50
C LEU A 44 -3.11 -15.17 3.83
N ASN A 45 -3.59 -15.23 5.07
CA ASN A 45 -4.93 -15.76 5.35
C ASN A 45 -6.04 -14.75 5.01
N LYS A 46 -5.66 -13.48 4.80
CA LYS A 46 -6.56 -12.36 4.50
C LYS A 46 -6.16 -11.67 3.19
N ARG A 47 -5.76 -12.47 2.18
CA ARG A 47 -5.13 -12.00 0.92
C ARG A 47 -5.92 -10.88 0.25
N GLU A 48 -7.23 -11.01 0.13
CA GLU A 48 -8.08 -10.01 -0.53
C GLU A 48 -8.09 -8.68 0.23
N LEU A 49 -8.27 -8.74 1.54
CA LEU A 49 -8.27 -7.54 2.40
C LEU A 49 -6.90 -6.86 2.39
N PHE A 50 -5.83 -7.64 2.39
CA PHE A 50 -4.47 -7.12 2.27
C PHE A 50 -4.25 -6.48 0.90
N ALA A 51 -4.57 -7.17 -0.20
CA ALA A 51 -4.42 -6.67 -1.57
C ALA A 51 -5.19 -5.37 -1.79
N LYS A 52 -6.44 -5.28 -1.31
CA LYS A 52 -7.26 -4.07 -1.38
C LYS A 52 -6.63 -2.90 -0.62
N ASN A 53 -6.21 -3.12 0.62
CA ASN A 53 -5.61 -2.07 1.45
C ASN A 53 -4.24 -1.63 0.94
N PHE A 54 -3.41 -2.59 0.50
CA PHE A 54 -2.12 -2.32 -0.12
C PHE A 54 -2.29 -1.49 -1.39
N SER A 55 -3.19 -1.90 -2.30
CA SER A 55 -3.52 -1.16 -3.53
C SER A 55 -3.96 0.27 -3.24
N ARG A 56 -4.85 0.45 -2.24
CA ARG A 56 -5.34 1.77 -1.83
C ARG A 56 -4.22 2.66 -1.30
N LYS A 57 -3.35 2.15 -0.42
CA LYS A 57 -2.24 2.91 0.15
C LYS A 57 -1.19 3.27 -0.90
N MET A 58 -0.81 2.31 -1.75
CA MET A 58 0.18 2.52 -2.81
C MET A 58 -0.32 3.52 -3.86
N LEU A 59 -1.59 3.42 -4.27
CA LEU A 59 -2.17 4.40 -5.19
C LEU A 59 -2.21 5.79 -4.56
N SER A 60 -2.60 5.91 -3.28
CA SER A 60 -2.60 7.19 -2.58
C SER A 60 -1.21 7.83 -2.53
N TYR A 61 -0.20 7.03 -2.18
CA TYR A 61 1.19 7.44 -2.15
C TYR A 61 1.67 7.92 -3.53
N ALA A 62 1.44 7.11 -4.58
CA ALA A 62 1.87 7.44 -5.94
C ALA A 62 1.20 8.69 -6.51
N LEU A 63 -0.06 8.97 -6.13
CA LEU A 63 -0.77 10.16 -6.58
C LEU A 63 -0.42 11.41 -5.76
N GLY A 64 0.14 11.24 -4.55
CA GLY A 64 0.40 12.32 -3.60
C GLY A 64 -0.88 12.95 -3.03
N ARG A 65 -1.98 12.19 -2.99
CA ARG A 65 -3.29 12.65 -2.48
C ARG A 65 -4.10 11.51 -1.87
N SER A 66 -5.11 11.86 -1.10
CA SER A 66 -6.12 10.90 -0.63
C SER A 66 -6.89 10.28 -1.79
N ILE A 67 -7.32 9.04 -1.59
CA ILE A 67 -8.17 8.30 -2.53
C ILE A 67 -9.59 8.89 -2.54
N ARG A 68 -10.15 9.01 -3.75
CA ARG A 68 -11.51 9.49 -4.01
C ARG A 68 -12.37 8.35 -4.54
N PHE A 69 -13.69 8.52 -4.53
CA PHE A 69 -14.64 7.52 -5.04
C PHE A 69 -14.32 7.07 -6.47
N LYS A 70 -13.91 8.01 -7.34
CA LYS A 70 -13.52 7.75 -8.74
C LYS A 70 -12.31 6.83 -8.91
N ASP A 71 -11.50 6.63 -7.87
CA ASP A 71 -10.32 5.76 -7.93
C ASP A 71 -10.69 4.28 -7.65
N SER A 72 -11.93 3.99 -7.25
CA SER A 72 -12.38 2.64 -6.88
C SER A 72 -12.16 1.59 -8.00
N PRO A 73 -12.43 1.87 -9.29
CA PRO A 73 -12.14 0.93 -10.37
C PRO A 73 -10.64 0.60 -10.48
N THR A 74 -9.77 1.60 -10.32
CA THR A 74 -8.32 1.39 -10.34
C THR A 74 -7.86 0.56 -9.15
N ILE A 75 -8.41 0.80 -7.95
CA ILE A 75 -8.10 0.00 -6.77
C ILE A 75 -8.54 -1.46 -6.96
N ALA A 76 -9.72 -1.69 -7.53
CA ALA A 76 -10.20 -3.04 -7.83
C ALA A 76 -9.29 -3.75 -8.84
N HIS A 77 -8.87 -3.06 -9.91
CA HIS A 77 -7.92 -3.58 -10.90
C HIS A 77 -6.58 -3.98 -10.27
N LEU A 78 -6.00 -3.08 -9.46
CA LEU A 78 -4.74 -3.34 -8.76
C LEU A 78 -4.85 -4.46 -7.73
N GLN A 79 -5.98 -4.56 -7.04
CA GLN A 79 -6.28 -5.68 -6.15
C GLN A 79 -6.28 -7.00 -6.92
N GLN A 80 -7.01 -7.09 -8.04
CA GLN A 80 -7.05 -8.31 -8.86
C GLN A 80 -5.67 -8.67 -9.39
N THR A 81 -4.92 -7.68 -9.89
CA THR A 81 -3.53 -7.87 -10.34
C THR A 81 -2.69 -8.58 -9.28
N LEU A 82 -2.76 -8.16 -8.01
CA LEU A 82 -2.00 -8.82 -6.93
C LEU A 82 -2.47 -10.25 -6.66
N LEU A 83 -3.77 -10.50 -6.70
CA LEU A 83 -4.32 -11.82 -6.42
C LEU A 83 -3.98 -12.83 -7.51
N GLU A 84 -4.09 -12.42 -8.78
CA GLU A 84 -3.83 -13.24 -9.96
C GLU A 84 -2.34 -13.53 -10.20
N THR A 85 -1.44 -12.64 -9.74
CA THR A 85 0.01 -12.74 -9.97
C THR A 85 0.81 -13.19 -8.75
N ASP A 86 0.13 -13.73 -7.74
CA ASP A 86 0.70 -14.09 -6.44
C ASP A 86 1.57 -12.97 -5.82
N PHE A 87 1.01 -11.76 -5.79
CA PHE A 87 1.64 -10.55 -5.24
C PHE A 87 2.95 -10.15 -5.94
N ASN A 88 3.04 -10.35 -7.26
CA ASN A 88 4.18 -9.88 -8.04
C ASN A 88 4.28 -8.34 -8.03
N SER A 89 5.32 -7.83 -7.36
CA SER A 89 5.52 -6.39 -7.17
C SER A 89 5.78 -5.64 -8.47
N THR A 90 6.58 -6.21 -9.38
CA THR A 90 6.88 -5.61 -10.69
C THR A 90 5.62 -5.43 -11.50
N ARG A 91 4.78 -6.47 -11.61
CA ARG A 91 3.52 -6.38 -12.36
C ARG A 91 2.58 -5.36 -11.74
N PHE A 92 2.44 -5.36 -10.41
CA PHE A 92 1.63 -4.36 -9.71
C PHE A 92 2.08 -2.92 -9.98
N ILE A 93 3.39 -2.65 -9.91
CA ILE A 93 3.94 -1.31 -10.16
C ILE A 93 3.66 -0.89 -11.61
N LEU A 94 3.86 -1.78 -12.58
CA LEU A 94 3.56 -1.52 -13.99
C LEU A 94 2.09 -1.16 -14.21
N GLU A 95 1.15 -1.92 -13.64
CA GLU A 95 -0.29 -1.63 -13.71
C GLU A 95 -0.63 -0.29 -13.04
N LEU A 96 0.00 0.01 -11.90
CA LEU A 96 -0.22 1.25 -11.17
C LEU A 96 0.22 2.46 -11.99
N VAL A 97 1.45 2.46 -12.50
CA VAL A 97 1.97 3.59 -13.30
C VAL A 97 1.29 3.70 -14.66
N SER A 98 0.72 2.61 -15.16
CA SER A 98 -0.06 2.61 -16.40
C SER A 98 -1.51 3.06 -16.20
N SER A 99 -1.97 3.17 -14.95
CA SER A 99 -3.36 3.48 -14.63
C SER A 99 -3.76 4.92 -15.01
N TYR A 100 -5.03 5.10 -15.35
CA TYR A 100 -5.60 6.41 -15.67
C TYR A 100 -5.32 7.49 -14.60
N PRO A 101 -5.61 7.28 -13.30
CA PRO A 101 -5.39 8.33 -12.30
C PRO A 101 -3.91 8.73 -12.15
N PHE A 102 -2.97 7.83 -12.44
CA PHE A 102 -1.54 8.14 -12.42
C PHE A 102 -1.11 8.92 -13.67
N ARG A 103 -1.47 8.43 -14.87
CA ARG A 103 -1.05 9.03 -16.14
C ARG A 103 -1.70 10.37 -16.44
N TYR A 104 -2.94 10.56 -16.03
CA TYR A 104 -3.74 11.75 -16.35
C TYR A 104 -4.03 12.56 -15.09
N LYS A 105 -2.97 12.84 -14.30
CA LYS A 105 -3.04 13.70 -13.13
C LYS A 105 -3.48 15.11 -13.56
N LYS A 106 -4.79 15.37 -13.55
CA LYS A 106 -5.31 16.73 -13.56
C LYS A 106 -4.84 17.38 -12.26
N SER A 107 -4.06 18.47 -12.37
CA SER A 107 -3.78 19.32 -11.23
C SER A 107 -5.10 19.73 -10.58
N ASP A 108 -5.23 19.57 -9.25
CA ASP A 108 -6.45 19.93 -8.51
C ASP A 108 -6.83 21.42 -8.69
N THR A 109 -5.99 22.25 -9.30
CA THR A 109 -6.28 23.64 -9.72
C THR A 109 -7.37 23.78 -10.79
N GLN A 110 -7.78 22.71 -11.46
CA GLN A 110 -8.78 22.77 -12.54
C GLN A 110 -10.23 22.58 -12.06
N ASP A 111 -10.46 22.24 -10.78
CA ASP A 111 -11.81 22.02 -10.20
C ASP A 111 -12.32 23.23 -9.37
N VAL A 112 -11.61 24.36 -9.38
CA VAL A 112 -12.11 25.61 -8.78
C VAL A 112 -13.09 26.27 -9.76
N PRO A 113 -14.38 26.47 -9.40
CA PRO A 113 -15.28 27.25 -10.24
C PRO A 113 -14.69 28.64 -10.44
N ARG A 114 -14.44 29.05 -11.70
CA ARG A 114 -14.05 30.42 -12.00
C ARG A 114 -15.19 31.34 -11.54
N LYS A 115 -14.96 32.15 -10.50
CA LYS A 115 -15.92 33.19 -10.10
C LYS A 115 -16.21 34.07 -11.32
N PRO A 116 -17.48 34.36 -11.64
CA PRO A 116 -17.80 35.25 -12.75
C PRO A 116 -17.19 36.64 -12.48
N LYS A 117 -16.51 37.19 -13.49
CA LYS A 117 -16.07 38.59 -13.48
C LYS A 117 -17.33 39.45 -13.41
N LYS A 118 -17.48 40.23 -12.33
CA LYS A 118 -18.47 41.31 -12.28
C LYS A 118 -18.05 42.36 -13.31
N SER A 119 -18.90 42.57 -14.31
CA SER A 119 -18.89 43.73 -15.22
C SER A 119 -19.42 44.96 -14.50
#